data_AF-A0A965ZXE0-F1
#
_entry.id   AF-A0A965ZXE0-F1
#
_cell.length_a   1.000
_cell.length_b   1.000
_cell.length_c   1.000
_cell.angle_alpha   90.00
_cell.angle_beta   90.00
_cell.angle_gamma   90.00
#
_symmetry.space_group_name_H-M   'P 1'
#
loop_
_entity.id
_entity.type
_entity.pdbx_description
1 polymer ?
#
loop_
_entity_poly.entity_id
_entity_poly.type
_entity_poly.pdbx_seq_one_letter_code
_entity_poly.pdbx_strand_id
1 'polypeptide(L)'
;ACHSTTTWRPVIRVDHIAVLGTCFSCHNGSVALGKSATHIASSNTCDDCHTTTSWAGAVFDHSAVTGSCSSCHNGTTATGKSATHISTTNTCNDCHSTATWAPVLRVDHASVIGTCQSCHNGSIALGKPPTHLPTGNVCDDCHVTTSWTSVRFDHSGVTSPCSTCHNGSTATGKTATHIVTSAQCDVCHTTVAWLPATFDHATVTGSCSSCHNGTSARGKSGGHFVTSLQCDSCHNTTAWTPIRFTHTSGSYPGDHAGNPPCLTCHTSNSQTIAWPNAAYKPDCAGCHAGDYKPGPHKKYGDTKYTVSELRNCAGSCHTYTNSTLTTIEKTRNGEHRASDGGF
;
A
#
# COMPACT_ATOMS: atom_id res chain seq x y z
N ALA A 1 -8.32 -73.25 -49.65
CA ALA A 1 -7.31 -73.45 -50.71
C ALA A 1 -7.80 -72.79 -51.99
N CYS A 2 -7.09 -71.77 -52.51
CA CYS A 2 -7.54 -70.94 -53.64
C CYS A 2 -6.99 -71.38 -55.01
N HIS A 3 -6.30 -72.53 -55.12
CA HIS A 3 -5.83 -73.07 -56.39
C HIS A 3 -6.18 -74.56 -56.55
N SER A 4 -6.62 -74.91 -57.76
CA SER A 4 -6.63 -76.26 -58.32
C SER A 4 -5.46 -76.36 -59.31
N THR A 5 -4.70 -77.46 -59.25
CA THR A 5 -3.47 -77.66 -60.05
C THR A 5 -3.70 -77.91 -61.54
N THR A 6 -4.95 -77.86 -62.02
CA THR A 6 -5.30 -78.26 -63.39
C THR A 6 -6.03 -77.20 -64.22
N THR A 7 -6.50 -76.08 -63.65
CA THR A 7 -7.05 -74.94 -64.43
C THR A 7 -7.04 -73.64 -63.62
N TRP A 8 -6.54 -72.55 -64.23
CA TRP A 8 -6.56 -71.21 -63.64
C TRP A 8 -7.93 -70.55 -63.86
N ARG A 9 -8.61 -70.16 -62.78
CA ARG A 9 -9.83 -69.33 -62.81
C ARG A 9 -9.54 -67.99 -62.12
N PRO A 10 -10.18 -66.88 -62.54
CA PRO A 10 -10.02 -65.60 -61.84
C PRO A 10 -10.41 -65.72 -60.37
N VAL A 11 -9.53 -65.27 -59.48
CA VAL A 11 -9.76 -65.29 -58.02
C VAL A 11 -10.75 -64.17 -57.67
N ILE A 12 -11.92 -64.53 -57.14
CA ILE A 12 -12.97 -63.57 -56.75
C ILE A 12 -12.96 -63.20 -55.26
N ARG A 13 -12.06 -63.81 -54.47
CA ARG A 13 -11.90 -63.56 -53.03
C ARG A 13 -10.45 -63.79 -52.63
N VAL A 14 -9.87 -62.81 -51.93
CA VAL A 14 -8.50 -62.85 -51.43
C VAL A 14 -8.52 -62.75 -49.90
N ASP A 15 -7.67 -63.52 -49.25
CA ASP A 15 -7.38 -63.38 -47.82
C ASP A 15 -6.20 -62.42 -47.65
N HIS A 16 -6.43 -61.25 -47.07
CA HIS A 16 -5.42 -60.21 -46.91
C HIS A 16 -4.30 -60.61 -45.92
N ILE A 17 -4.47 -61.66 -45.12
CA ILE A 17 -3.41 -62.20 -44.25
C ILE A 17 -2.42 -63.07 -45.04
N ALA A 18 -2.84 -63.59 -46.20
CA ALA A 18 -2.08 -64.54 -47.01
C ALA A 18 -1.42 -63.92 -48.25
N VAL A 19 -1.48 -62.60 -48.42
CA VAL A 19 -0.87 -61.88 -49.56
C VAL A 19 0.48 -61.27 -49.18
N LEU A 20 1.40 -61.24 -50.15
CA LEU A 20 2.70 -60.57 -50.03
C LEU A 20 2.68 -59.31 -50.89
N GLY A 21 3.01 -58.17 -50.30
CA GLY A 21 3.03 -56.87 -50.99
C GLY A 21 2.42 -55.75 -50.15
N THR A 22 2.48 -54.52 -50.65
CA THR A 22 1.81 -53.37 -50.00
C THR A 22 0.39 -53.23 -50.53
N CYS A 23 -0.48 -52.58 -49.76
CA CYS A 23 -1.86 -52.30 -50.17
C CYS A 23 -1.89 -51.65 -51.56
N PHE A 24 -1.05 -50.65 -51.80
CA PHE A 24 -0.96 -49.94 -53.08
C PHE A 24 -0.44 -50.79 -54.24
N SER A 25 0.38 -51.81 -53.98
CA SER A 25 0.87 -52.70 -55.04
C SER A 25 -0.25 -53.51 -55.71
N CYS A 26 -1.35 -53.76 -54.97
CA CYS A 26 -2.54 -54.45 -55.47
C CYS A 26 -3.72 -53.49 -55.73
N HIS A 27 -3.95 -52.49 -54.87
CA HIS A 27 -5.05 -51.52 -54.98
C HIS A 27 -4.64 -50.27 -55.77
N ASN A 28 -4.23 -50.48 -57.02
CA ASN A 28 -3.75 -49.44 -57.94
C ASN A 28 -4.74 -49.08 -59.06
N GLY A 29 -5.95 -49.66 -59.05
CA GLY A 29 -6.97 -49.47 -60.08
C GLY A 29 -6.83 -50.40 -61.29
N SER A 30 -5.72 -51.13 -61.43
CA SER A 30 -5.51 -52.14 -62.47
C SER A 30 -5.66 -53.57 -61.96
N VAL A 31 -5.14 -53.88 -60.76
CA VAL A 31 -5.20 -55.23 -60.16
C VAL A 31 -6.43 -55.37 -59.27
N ALA A 32 -6.66 -54.38 -58.40
CA ALA A 32 -7.85 -54.23 -57.59
C ALA A 32 -8.26 -52.75 -57.50
N LEU A 33 -9.48 -52.48 -57.04
CA LEU A 33 -9.99 -51.12 -56.88
C LEU A 33 -9.04 -50.30 -55.97
N GLY A 34 -8.52 -49.21 -56.51
CA GLY A 34 -7.67 -48.27 -55.77
C GLY A 34 -8.46 -47.14 -55.10
N LYS A 35 -7.73 -46.09 -54.71
CA LYS A 35 -8.33 -44.85 -54.18
C LYS A 35 -9.29 -44.24 -55.21
N SER A 36 -10.52 -43.92 -54.80
CA SER A 36 -11.47 -43.20 -55.64
C SER A 36 -11.03 -41.75 -55.87
N ALA A 37 -11.60 -41.08 -56.88
CA ALA A 37 -11.36 -39.65 -57.13
C ALA A 37 -11.80 -38.76 -55.94
N THR A 38 -12.71 -39.25 -55.09
CA THR A 38 -13.19 -38.60 -53.87
C THR A 38 -12.44 -39.02 -52.61
N HIS A 39 -11.45 -39.91 -52.72
CA HIS A 39 -10.64 -40.35 -51.60
C HIS A 39 -9.76 -39.18 -51.13
N ILE A 40 -9.60 -39.03 -49.81
CA ILE A 40 -8.71 -38.02 -49.22
C ILE A 40 -7.29 -38.17 -49.80
N ALA A 41 -6.64 -37.06 -50.15
CA ALA A 41 -5.26 -37.10 -50.61
C ALA A 41 -4.36 -37.65 -49.48
N SER A 42 -3.80 -38.84 -49.67
CA SER A 42 -3.00 -39.54 -48.65
C SER A 42 -1.82 -40.28 -49.28
N SER A 43 -0.84 -40.65 -48.46
CA SER A 43 0.27 -41.53 -48.82
C SER A 43 -0.26 -42.92 -49.23
N ASN A 44 0.62 -43.76 -49.79
CA ASN A 44 0.27 -45.13 -50.18
C ASN A 44 0.38 -46.16 -49.04
N THR A 45 0.47 -45.69 -47.79
CA THR A 45 0.45 -46.50 -46.58
C THR A 45 -1.00 -46.59 -46.09
N CYS A 46 -1.78 -47.54 -46.61
CA CYS A 46 -3.21 -47.60 -46.33
C CYS A 46 -3.54 -47.97 -44.88
N ASP A 47 -2.63 -48.68 -44.21
CA ASP A 47 -2.79 -49.12 -42.82
C ASP A 47 -2.75 -47.95 -41.80
N ASP A 48 -2.36 -46.75 -42.24
CA ASP A 48 -2.46 -45.51 -41.45
C ASP A 48 -3.92 -45.10 -41.18
N CYS A 49 -4.85 -45.61 -41.99
CA CYS A 49 -6.27 -45.23 -41.98
C CYS A 49 -7.21 -46.44 -41.95
N HIS A 50 -6.85 -47.53 -42.61
CA HIS A 50 -7.73 -48.69 -42.80
C HIS A 50 -7.17 -49.91 -42.10
N THR A 51 -8.07 -50.82 -41.71
CA THR A 51 -7.68 -52.16 -41.28
C THR A 51 -8.20 -53.17 -42.30
N THR A 52 -7.48 -54.27 -42.48
CA THR A 52 -7.89 -55.36 -43.38
C THR A 52 -9.16 -56.08 -42.91
N THR A 53 -9.54 -55.91 -41.64
CA THR A 53 -10.74 -56.51 -41.01
C THR A 53 -11.94 -55.55 -40.97
N SER A 54 -11.70 -54.23 -40.99
CA SER A 54 -12.74 -53.19 -41.07
C SER A 54 -12.26 -52.07 -41.99
N TRP A 55 -12.46 -52.27 -43.30
CA TRP A 55 -12.05 -51.30 -44.31
C TRP A 55 -12.94 -50.06 -44.36
N ALA A 56 -14.23 -50.23 -44.01
CA ALA A 56 -15.18 -49.14 -43.86
C ALA A 56 -15.00 -48.46 -42.49
N GLY A 57 -14.96 -47.13 -42.48
CA GLY A 57 -14.73 -46.33 -41.26
C GLY A 57 -13.24 -46.17 -40.96
N ALA A 58 -12.54 -45.44 -41.83
CA ALA A 58 -11.13 -45.13 -41.62
C ALA A 58 -10.92 -44.41 -40.28
N VAL A 59 -9.96 -44.89 -39.49
CA VAL A 59 -9.53 -44.26 -38.24
C VAL A 59 -8.14 -43.69 -38.48
N PHE A 60 -8.00 -42.38 -38.36
CA PHE A 60 -6.74 -41.68 -38.56
C PHE A 60 -6.14 -41.26 -37.21
N ASP A 61 -4.89 -41.69 -36.95
CA ASP A 61 -4.16 -41.25 -35.77
C ASP A 61 -3.45 -39.92 -36.02
N HIS A 62 -3.80 -38.91 -35.24
CA HIS A 62 -3.20 -37.57 -35.32
C HIS A 62 -1.83 -37.49 -34.62
N SER A 63 -1.40 -38.53 -33.90
CA SER A 63 -0.13 -38.55 -33.15
C SER A 63 1.11 -38.42 -34.05
N ALA A 64 1.00 -38.87 -35.31
CA ALA A 64 2.08 -38.85 -36.29
C ALA A 64 2.03 -37.64 -37.25
N VAL A 65 1.11 -36.70 -37.04
CA VAL A 65 0.95 -35.52 -37.91
C VAL A 65 2.09 -34.53 -37.67
N THR A 66 2.85 -34.23 -38.71
CA THR A 66 3.95 -33.24 -38.71
C THR A 66 3.61 -31.95 -39.47
N GLY A 67 2.52 -31.96 -40.25
CA GLY A 67 2.01 -30.79 -40.98
C GLY A 67 1.08 -29.91 -40.14
N SER A 68 0.74 -28.72 -40.65
CA SER A 68 -0.22 -27.84 -39.97
C SER A 68 -1.64 -28.39 -40.11
N CYS A 69 -2.46 -28.26 -39.05
CA CYS A 69 -3.83 -28.79 -39.07
C CYS A 69 -4.66 -28.18 -40.22
N SER A 70 -4.44 -26.90 -40.50
CA SER A 70 -5.13 -26.14 -41.55
C SER A 70 -4.81 -26.60 -42.98
N SER A 71 -3.71 -27.32 -43.23
CA SER A 71 -3.43 -27.86 -44.57
C SER A 71 -4.43 -28.94 -44.96
N CYS A 72 -4.94 -29.69 -43.97
CA CYS A 72 -5.95 -30.74 -44.16
C CYS A 72 -7.36 -30.25 -43.79
N HIS A 73 -7.51 -29.57 -42.66
CA HIS A 73 -8.80 -29.03 -42.18
C HIS A 73 -9.14 -27.69 -42.84
N ASN A 74 -9.23 -27.71 -44.17
CA ASN A 74 -9.46 -26.55 -45.04
C ASN A 74 -10.92 -26.46 -45.56
N GLY A 75 -11.79 -27.39 -45.18
CA GLY A 75 -13.19 -27.47 -45.63
C GLY A 75 -13.40 -28.19 -46.96
N THR A 76 -12.32 -28.58 -47.64
CA THR A 76 -12.36 -29.42 -48.85
C THR A 76 -11.77 -30.80 -48.58
N THR A 77 -10.55 -30.87 -48.04
CA THR A 77 -9.84 -32.14 -47.76
C THR A 77 -10.37 -32.81 -46.49
N ALA A 78 -10.60 -32.04 -45.44
CA ALA A 78 -11.24 -32.44 -44.21
C ALA A 78 -12.08 -31.27 -43.65
N THR A 79 -12.93 -31.56 -42.67
CA THR A 79 -13.80 -30.56 -42.04
C THR A 79 -12.98 -29.39 -41.52
N GLY A 80 -13.22 -28.19 -42.06
CA GLY A 80 -12.58 -26.96 -41.61
C GLY A 80 -13.28 -26.32 -40.42
N LYS A 81 -12.87 -25.08 -40.09
CA LYS A 81 -13.57 -24.24 -39.12
C LYS A 81 -15.02 -24.00 -39.57
N SER A 82 -15.99 -24.15 -38.65
CA SER A 82 -17.40 -23.86 -38.93
C SER A 82 -17.63 -22.35 -39.06
N ALA A 83 -18.78 -21.96 -39.64
CA ALA A 83 -19.19 -20.55 -39.70
C ALA A 83 -19.40 -19.92 -38.31
N THR A 84 -19.63 -20.74 -37.28
CA THR A 84 -19.77 -20.31 -35.88
C THR A 84 -18.47 -20.37 -35.09
N HIS A 85 -17.36 -20.79 -35.71
CA HIS A 85 -16.06 -20.77 -35.09
C HIS A 85 -15.61 -19.32 -34.86
N ILE A 86 -15.04 -19.02 -33.69
CA ILE A 86 -14.48 -17.70 -33.40
C ILE A 86 -13.39 -17.33 -34.42
N SER A 87 -13.22 -16.05 -34.73
CA SER A 87 -12.17 -15.62 -35.66
C SER A 87 -10.78 -15.88 -35.07
N THR A 88 -9.98 -16.72 -35.74
CA THR A 88 -8.65 -17.13 -35.26
C THR A 88 -7.63 -17.29 -36.38
N THR A 89 -6.35 -17.27 -36.01
CA THR A 89 -5.24 -17.73 -36.85
C THR A 89 -5.36 -19.24 -37.14
N ASN A 90 -4.48 -19.78 -37.97
CA ASN A 90 -4.50 -21.20 -38.36
C ASN A 90 -3.64 -22.12 -37.48
N THR A 91 -3.27 -21.65 -36.28
CA THR A 91 -2.53 -22.43 -35.27
C THR A 91 -3.51 -23.13 -34.33
N CYS A 92 -4.04 -24.29 -34.75
CA CYS A 92 -5.13 -24.96 -34.03
C CYS A 92 -4.74 -25.44 -32.62
N ASN A 93 -3.46 -25.76 -32.41
CA ASN A 93 -2.92 -26.21 -31.13
C ASN A 93 -2.87 -25.11 -30.05
N ASP A 94 -3.20 -23.86 -30.38
CA ASP A 94 -3.32 -22.79 -29.39
C ASP A 94 -4.62 -22.90 -28.58
N CYS A 95 -5.59 -23.67 -29.10
CA CYS A 95 -6.89 -23.89 -28.47
C CYS A 95 -7.21 -25.37 -28.30
N HIS A 96 -6.99 -26.16 -29.36
CA HIS A 96 -7.37 -27.56 -29.41
C HIS A 96 -6.23 -28.49 -29.01
N SER A 97 -6.57 -29.70 -28.60
CA SER A 97 -5.62 -30.81 -28.55
C SER A 97 -6.18 -31.97 -29.37
N THR A 98 -5.31 -32.82 -29.89
CA THR A 98 -5.72 -34.01 -30.64
C THR A 98 -6.33 -35.08 -29.72
N ALA A 99 -6.01 -35.06 -28.42
CA ALA A 99 -6.58 -35.96 -27.42
C ALA A 99 -7.99 -35.51 -26.97
N THR A 100 -8.20 -34.21 -26.81
CA THR A 100 -9.47 -33.59 -26.43
C THR A 100 -9.71 -32.37 -27.32
N TRP A 101 -10.43 -32.58 -28.42
CA TRP A 101 -10.71 -31.52 -29.39
C TRP A 101 -11.75 -30.52 -28.87
N ALA A 102 -12.75 -31.01 -28.14
CA ALA A 102 -13.80 -30.21 -27.52
C ALA A 102 -14.19 -30.80 -26.14
N PRO A 103 -14.57 -29.96 -25.15
CA PRO A 103 -14.61 -28.49 -25.20
C PRO A 103 -13.21 -27.86 -25.22
N VAL A 104 -13.11 -26.63 -25.73
CA VAL A 104 -11.87 -25.84 -25.69
C VAL A 104 -11.66 -25.32 -24.27
N LEU A 105 -10.52 -25.66 -23.67
CA LEU A 105 -10.21 -25.31 -22.27
C LEU A 105 -9.13 -24.21 -22.13
N ARG A 106 -8.47 -23.86 -23.24
CA ARG A 106 -7.45 -22.80 -23.28
C ARG A 106 -7.55 -22.05 -24.60
N VAL A 107 -7.10 -20.81 -24.60
CA VAL A 107 -6.97 -19.98 -25.80
C VAL A 107 -5.73 -19.13 -25.63
N ASP A 108 -4.85 -19.13 -26.63
CA ASP A 108 -3.84 -18.08 -26.77
C ASP A 108 -4.48 -16.84 -27.40
N HIS A 109 -4.43 -15.70 -26.68
CA HIS A 109 -4.99 -14.44 -27.17
C HIS A 109 -4.23 -13.88 -28.37
N ALA A 110 -2.99 -14.31 -28.64
CA ALA A 110 -2.28 -13.95 -29.87
C ALA A 110 -2.87 -14.63 -31.11
N SER A 111 -3.67 -15.68 -30.93
CA SER A 111 -4.26 -16.47 -32.01
C SER A 111 -5.73 -16.21 -32.26
N VAL A 112 -6.35 -15.29 -31.54
CA VAL A 112 -7.71 -14.79 -31.81
C VAL A 112 -7.67 -13.45 -32.54
N ILE A 113 -8.71 -13.16 -33.31
CA ILE A 113 -8.83 -11.93 -34.11
C ILE A 113 -10.13 -11.23 -33.73
N GLY A 114 -10.04 -9.99 -33.25
CA GLY A 114 -11.19 -9.19 -32.85
C GLY A 114 -10.85 -8.24 -31.70
N THR A 115 -11.86 -7.52 -31.21
CA THR A 115 -11.73 -6.73 -29.98
C THR A 115 -12.04 -7.59 -28.76
N CYS A 116 -11.51 -7.21 -27.59
CA CYS A 116 -11.80 -7.92 -26.33
C CYS A 116 -13.31 -8.05 -26.11
N GLN A 117 -14.06 -6.95 -26.29
CA GLN A 117 -15.52 -6.92 -26.13
C GLN A 117 -16.26 -7.85 -27.10
N SER A 118 -15.74 -8.03 -28.32
CA SER A 118 -16.42 -8.87 -29.32
C SER A 118 -16.55 -10.33 -28.87
N CYS A 119 -15.61 -10.81 -28.05
CA CYS A 119 -15.62 -12.15 -27.46
C CYS A 119 -16.07 -12.14 -25.97
N HIS A 120 -15.56 -11.21 -25.17
CA HIS A 120 -15.90 -11.07 -23.74
C HIS A 120 -17.21 -10.29 -23.53
N ASN A 121 -18.29 -10.83 -24.09
CA ASN A 121 -19.63 -10.25 -24.08
C ASN A 121 -20.61 -11.00 -23.15
N GLY A 122 -20.13 -12.01 -22.43
CA GLY A 122 -20.96 -12.87 -21.56
C GLY A 122 -21.63 -14.05 -22.27
N SER A 123 -21.57 -14.11 -23.60
CA SER A 123 -22.09 -15.23 -24.40
C SER A 123 -20.98 -16.12 -24.96
N ILE A 124 -19.92 -15.55 -25.54
CA ILE A 124 -18.78 -16.32 -26.08
C ILE A 124 -17.75 -16.57 -24.96
N ALA A 125 -17.36 -15.52 -24.26
CA ALA A 125 -16.49 -15.56 -23.10
C ALA A 125 -17.02 -14.66 -21.99
N LEU A 126 -16.53 -14.84 -20.77
CA LEU A 126 -16.92 -14.04 -19.63
C LEU A 126 -16.65 -12.55 -19.91
N GLY A 127 -17.67 -11.71 -19.79
CA GLY A 127 -17.56 -10.26 -19.92
C GLY A 127 -17.16 -9.56 -18.62
N LYS A 128 -17.31 -8.23 -18.60
CA LYS A 128 -17.11 -7.42 -17.39
C LYS A 128 -18.08 -7.87 -16.28
N PRO A 129 -17.60 -8.28 -15.09
CA PRO A 129 -18.49 -8.62 -13.98
C PRO A 129 -19.24 -7.38 -13.47
N PRO A 130 -20.35 -7.55 -12.71
CA PRO A 130 -21.07 -6.42 -12.11
C PRO A 130 -20.23 -5.53 -11.19
N THR A 131 -19.13 -6.06 -10.64
CA THR A 131 -18.17 -5.35 -9.78
C THR A 131 -17.08 -4.62 -10.57
N HIS A 132 -17.08 -4.71 -11.90
CA HIS A 132 -16.11 -4.02 -12.75
C HIS A 132 -16.35 -2.50 -12.72
N LEU A 133 -15.27 -1.72 -12.71
CA LEU A 133 -15.36 -0.26 -12.76
C LEU A 133 -16.07 0.21 -14.05
N PRO A 134 -16.93 1.25 -13.99
CA PRO A 134 -17.56 1.82 -15.17
C PRO A 134 -16.49 2.38 -16.11
N THR A 135 -16.24 1.69 -17.22
CA THR A 135 -15.14 1.97 -18.15
C THR A 135 -15.61 1.77 -19.58
N GLY A 136 -14.96 2.45 -20.53
CA GLY A 136 -15.15 2.22 -21.95
C GLY A 136 -14.74 0.81 -22.39
N ASN A 137 -14.84 0.51 -23.68
CA ASN A 137 -14.62 -0.83 -24.22
C ASN A 137 -13.17 -1.09 -24.69
N VAL A 138 -12.22 -0.25 -24.25
CA VAL A 138 -10.79 -0.42 -24.52
C VAL A 138 -10.17 -1.09 -23.29
N CYS A 139 -10.08 -2.43 -23.33
CA CYS A 139 -9.61 -3.20 -22.17
C CYS A 139 -8.10 -3.04 -21.94
N ASP A 140 -7.33 -2.82 -23.02
CA ASP A 140 -5.87 -2.75 -22.99
C ASP A 140 -5.35 -1.46 -22.31
N ASP A 141 -6.23 -0.49 -22.05
CA ASP A 141 -5.93 0.67 -21.21
C ASP A 141 -5.64 0.26 -19.76
N CYS A 142 -6.15 -0.91 -19.35
CA CYS A 142 -6.15 -1.37 -17.96
C CYS A 142 -5.53 -2.76 -17.78
N HIS A 143 -5.79 -3.68 -18.72
CA HIS A 143 -5.43 -5.08 -18.62
C HIS A 143 -4.37 -5.46 -19.66
N VAL A 144 -3.60 -6.50 -19.35
CA VAL A 144 -2.75 -7.20 -20.32
C VAL A 144 -3.10 -8.68 -20.31
N THR A 145 -3.05 -9.33 -21.47
CA THR A 145 -3.46 -10.73 -21.64
C THR A 145 -2.63 -11.72 -20.81
N THR A 146 -1.36 -11.37 -20.50
CA THR A 146 -0.44 -12.19 -19.70
C THR A 146 -0.64 -12.04 -18.19
N SER A 147 -1.36 -11.01 -17.73
CA SER A 147 -1.62 -10.76 -16.30
C SER A 147 -2.97 -10.06 -16.13
N TRP A 148 -4.05 -10.74 -16.51
CA TRP A 148 -5.38 -10.13 -16.60
C TRP A 148 -5.90 -9.56 -15.26
N THR A 149 -5.52 -10.15 -14.13
CA THR A 149 -5.93 -9.67 -12.80
C THR A 149 -5.14 -8.46 -12.32
N SER A 150 -3.98 -8.19 -12.91
CA SER A 150 -3.16 -7.01 -12.60
C SER A 150 -3.63 -5.85 -13.47
N VAL A 151 -4.18 -4.81 -12.81
CA VAL A 151 -4.72 -3.64 -13.49
C VAL A 151 -3.77 -2.45 -13.36
N ARG A 152 -3.56 -1.73 -14.46
CA ARG A 152 -2.95 -0.40 -14.44
C ARG A 152 -4.04 0.64 -14.64
N PHE A 153 -4.09 1.66 -13.79
CA PHE A 153 -5.02 2.78 -13.95
C PHE A 153 -4.25 4.10 -13.97
N ASP A 154 -4.47 4.90 -15.02
CA ASP A 154 -3.91 6.24 -15.13
C ASP A 154 -4.92 7.28 -14.62
N HIS A 155 -4.46 8.16 -13.72
CA HIS A 155 -5.27 9.22 -13.15
C HIS A 155 -5.22 10.53 -13.98
N SER A 156 -4.40 10.61 -15.04
CA SER A 156 -4.14 11.84 -15.80
C SER A 156 -5.37 12.50 -16.45
N GLY A 157 -6.47 11.76 -16.62
CA GLY A 157 -7.75 12.26 -17.15
C GLY A 157 -8.89 12.34 -16.14
N VAL A 158 -8.64 12.06 -14.86
CA VAL A 158 -9.70 12.04 -13.84
C VAL A 158 -10.04 13.45 -13.40
N THR A 159 -11.25 13.90 -13.73
CA THR A 159 -11.78 15.23 -13.34
C THR A 159 -12.80 15.16 -12.20
N SER A 160 -13.28 13.97 -11.88
CA SER A 160 -14.25 13.76 -10.80
C SER A 160 -13.54 13.76 -9.43
N PRO A 161 -14.22 14.19 -8.35
CA PRO A 161 -13.64 14.17 -7.00
C PRO A 161 -13.15 12.77 -6.62
N CYS A 162 -11.93 12.63 -6.08
CA CYS A 162 -11.33 11.32 -5.77
C CYS A 162 -12.25 10.43 -4.92
N SER A 163 -12.97 11.04 -3.99
CA SER A 163 -13.94 10.43 -3.07
C SER A 163 -15.13 9.74 -3.77
N THR A 164 -15.42 10.05 -5.03
CA THR A 164 -16.49 9.33 -5.77
C THR A 164 -16.10 7.89 -6.04
N CYS A 165 -14.80 7.61 -6.23
CA CYS A 165 -14.27 6.26 -6.46
C CYS A 165 -13.57 5.70 -5.21
N HIS A 166 -12.76 6.50 -4.51
CA HIS A 166 -12.06 6.11 -3.28
C HIS A 166 -12.96 6.21 -2.05
N ASN A 167 -14.07 5.47 -2.10
CA ASN A 167 -15.14 5.45 -1.09
C ASN A 167 -15.09 4.21 -0.18
N GLY A 168 -14.12 3.30 -0.37
CA GLY A 168 -13.98 2.05 0.38
C GLY A 168 -14.79 0.88 -0.19
N SER A 169 -15.62 1.11 -1.20
CA SER A 169 -16.37 0.09 -1.94
C SER A 169 -15.87 -0.06 -3.37
N THR A 170 -15.78 1.04 -4.13
CA THR A 170 -15.35 1.03 -5.53
C THR A 170 -13.83 0.96 -5.65
N ALA A 171 -13.12 1.73 -4.84
CA ALA A 171 -11.67 1.70 -4.67
C ALA A 171 -11.31 1.95 -3.21
N THR A 172 -10.06 1.72 -2.85
CA THR A 172 -9.53 1.92 -1.49
C THR A 172 -9.85 3.34 -1.01
N GLY A 173 -10.63 3.47 0.06
CA GLY A 173 -10.95 4.75 0.67
C GLY A 173 -9.98 5.14 1.79
N LYS A 174 -10.38 6.14 2.58
CA LYS A 174 -9.67 6.55 3.80
C LYS A 174 -9.66 5.38 4.80
N THR A 175 -8.48 5.04 5.34
CA THR A 175 -8.35 4.02 6.38
C THR A 175 -8.86 4.53 7.73
N ALA A 176 -9.06 3.62 8.69
CA ALA A 176 -9.45 3.99 10.07
C ALA A 176 -8.43 4.90 10.78
N THR A 177 -7.18 4.88 10.33
CA THR A 177 -6.07 5.71 10.86
C THR A 177 -5.85 6.99 10.06
N HIS A 178 -6.65 7.26 9.02
CA HIS A 178 -6.56 8.48 8.24
C HIS A 178 -7.01 9.69 9.08
N ILE A 179 -6.37 10.84 8.90
CA ILE A 179 -6.79 12.09 9.56
C ILE A 179 -8.25 12.41 9.22
N VAL A 180 -9.05 12.76 10.22
CA VAL A 180 -10.46 13.11 9.98
C VAL A 180 -10.51 14.43 9.19
N THR A 181 -10.95 14.36 7.93
CA THR A 181 -11.05 15.53 7.03
C THR A 181 -12.14 15.34 5.98
N SER A 182 -12.84 16.42 5.66
CA SER A 182 -13.76 16.55 4.53
C SER A 182 -13.09 17.09 3.26
N ALA A 183 -11.82 17.50 3.34
CA ALA A 183 -11.07 17.95 2.18
C ALA A 183 -10.92 16.83 1.15
N GLN A 184 -10.81 17.24 -0.11
CA GLN A 184 -10.50 16.36 -1.23
C GLN A 184 -9.07 15.83 -1.12
N CYS A 185 -8.82 14.64 -1.68
CA CYS A 185 -7.56 13.92 -1.49
C CYS A 185 -6.36 14.65 -2.08
N ASP A 186 -6.56 15.34 -3.21
CA ASP A 186 -5.59 16.14 -3.93
C ASP A 186 -5.06 17.36 -3.15
N VAL A 187 -5.72 17.72 -2.05
CA VAL A 187 -5.20 18.73 -1.11
C VAL A 187 -3.96 18.22 -0.36
N CYS A 188 -3.88 16.90 -0.10
CA CYS A 188 -2.82 16.30 0.69
C CYS A 188 -1.96 15.29 -0.09
N HIS A 189 -2.52 14.68 -1.13
CA HIS A 189 -1.92 13.58 -1.87
C HIS A 189 -1.71 13.95 -3.33
N THR A 190 -0.70 13.35 -3.95
CA THR A 190 -0.51 13.41 -5.40
C THR A 190 -0.75 12.03 -6.00
N THR A 191 -1.14 11.98 -7.28
CA THR A 191 -1.33 10.72 -8.01
C THR A 191 0.00 10.07 -8.43
N VAL A 192 1.10 10.82 -8.41
CA VAL A 192 2.46 10.33 -8.73
C VAL A 192 3.10 9.68 -7.51
N ALA A 193 2.96 10.31 -6.34
CA ALA A 193 3.42 9.80 -5.06
C ALA A 193 2.32 10.03 -4.01
N TRP A 194 1.56 8.96 -3.72
CA TRP A 194 0.46 9.03 -2.76
C TRP A 194 0.96 9.28 -1.33
N LEU A 195 2.13 8.74 -0.99
CA LEU A 195 2.81 8.96 0.28
C LEU A 195 4.26 9.43 0.02
N PRO A 196 4.80 10.33 0.87
CA PRO A 196 4.13 10.96 2.02
C PRO A 196 3.08 11.99 1.59
N ALA A 197 2.04 12.16 2.42
CA ALA A 197 1.07 13.22 2.24
C ALA A 197 1.63 14.56 2.73
N THR A 198 1.26 15.65 2.08
CA THR A 198 1.52 17.02 2.55
C THR A 198 0.34 17.52 3.37
N PHE A 199 0.61 18.26 4.44
CA PHE A 199 -0.44 18.90 5.24
C PHE A 199 0.04 20.28 5.68
N ASP A 200 -0.72 21.32 5.32
CA ASP A 200 -0.43 22.69 5.70
C ASP A 200 -1.24 23.08 6.94
N HIS A 201 -0.55 23.44 8.02
CA HIS A 201 -1.20 23.91 9.24
C HIS A 201 -1.70 25.36 9.13
N ALA A 202 -1.25 26.14 8.13
CA ALA A 202 -1.67 27.53 7.95
C ALA A 202 -3.15 27.66 7.59
N THR A 203 -3.74 26.62 7.00
CA THR A 203 -5.16 26.59 6.61
C THR A 203 -6.06 25.97 7.69
N VAL A 204 -5.52 25.58 8.85
CA VAL A 204 -6.29 24.94 9.92
C VAL A 204 -7.03 25.98 10.74
N THR A 205 -8.35 25.83 10.84
CA THR A 205 -9.19 26.60 11.75
C THR A 205 -9.57 25.73 12.95
N GLY A 206 -9.33 26.23 14.17
CA GLY A 206 -9.67 25.51 15.41
C GLY A 206 -8.50 25.43 16.40
N SER A 207 -8.66 24.60 17.43
CA SER A 207 -7.65 24.44 18.47
C SER A 207 -6.77 23.22 18.21
N CYS A 208 -5.49 23.26 18.59
CA CYS A 208 -4.57 22.15 18.37
C CYS A 208 -5.10 20.85 19.00
N SER A 209 -5.68 20.97 20.21
CA SER A 209 -6.18 19.83 20.96
C SER A 209 -7.43 19.17 20.36
N SER A 210 -8.18 19.84 19.49
CA SER A 210 -9.34 19.20 18.84
C SER A 210 -8.90 18.12 17.84
N CYS A 211 -7.71 18.28 17.24
CA CYS A 211 -7.14 17.31 16.31
C CYS A 211 -6.05 16.44 16.97
N HIS A 212 -5.11 17.04 17.71
CA HIS A 212 -4.02 16.33 18.39
C HIS A 212 -4.47 15.72 19.72
N ASN A 213 -5.51 14.88 19.64
CA ASN A 213 -6.17 14.22 20.78
C ASN A 213 -5.74 12.75 20.98
N GLY A 214 -4.81 12.24 20.15
CA GLY A 214 -4.35 10.84 20.20
C GLY A 214 -5.16 9.90 19.32
N THR A 215 -6.31 10.34 18.79
CA THR A 215 -7.17 9.59 17.86
C THR A 215 -7.10 10.19 16.46
N SER A 216 -7.45 11.47 16.31
CA SER A 216 -7.53 12.14 15.00
C SER A 216 -6.15 12.53 14.46
N ALA A 217 -5.22 12.84 15.35
CA ALA A 217 -3.81 13.08 15.08
C ALA A 217 -2.99 12.75 16.34
N ARG A 218 -1.66 12.69 16.17
CA ARG A 218 -0.75 12.40 17.28
C ARG A 218 -0.94 13.41 18.41
N GLY A 219 -1.35 12.93 19.57
CA GLY A 219 -1.49 13.76 20.78
C GLY A 219 -0.17 13.96 21.53
N LYS A 220 -0.29 14.45 22.76
CA LYS A 220 0.83 14.59 23.71
C LYS A 220 1.50 13.22 23.92
N SER A 221 2.83 13.17 23.79
CA SER A 221 3.60 11.93 24.04
C SER A 221 3.69 11.61 25.53
N GLY A 222 4.00 10.35 25.85
CA GLY A 222 4.38 9.98 27.23
C GLY A 222 5.54 10.84 27.72
N GLY A 223 5.40 11.42 28.92
CA GLY A 223 6.37 12.37 29.48
C GLY A 223 6.17 13.84 29.05
N HIS A 224 5.15 14.15 28.24
CA HIS A 224 4.75 15.54 28.01
C HIS A 224 4.24 16.18 29.30
N PHE A 225 4.50 17.48 29.43
CA PHE A 225 4.05 18.33 30.53
C PHE A 225 2.54 18.23 30.79
N VAL A 226 2.12 18.03 32.04
CA VAL A 226 0.69 18.08 32.38
C VAL A 226 0.25 19.55 32.35
N THR A 227 -0.49 19.90 31.30
CA THR A 227 -0.97 21.25 31.02
C THR A 227 -2.35 21.21 30.34
N SER A 228 -3.19 22.18 30.67
CA SER A 228 -4.47 22.47 29.98
C SER A 228 -4.34 23.56 28.91
N LEU A 229 -3.17 24.18 28.75
CA LEU A 229 -2.94 25.16 27.70
C LEU A 229 -3.03 24.52 26.32
N GLN A 230 -3.39 25.34 25.34
CA GLN A 230 -3.29 24.97 23.94
C GLN A 230 -1.82 24.85 23.51
N CYS A 231 -1.58 24.02 22.50
CA CYS A 231 -0.22 23.67 22.10
C CYS A 231 0.57 24.88 21.58
N ASP A 232 -0.11 25.81 20.92
CA ASP A 232 0.42 27.07 20.39
C ASP A 232 0.91 28.04 21.48
N SER A 233 0.56 27.81 22.75
CA SER A 233 1.16 28.53 23.88
C SER A 233 2.63 28.17 24.11
N CYS A 234 3.07 27.00 23.62
CA CYS A 234 4.44 26.49 23.78
C CYS A 234 5.11 26.11 22.45
N HIS A 235 4.35 25.75 21.43
CA HIS A 235 4.87 25.17 20.18
C HIS A 235 4.50 26.05 18.98
N ASN A 236 5.29 25.96 17.93
CA ASN A 236 4.97 26.53 16.63
C ASN A 236 4.91 25.40 15.58
N THR A 237 3.96 25.48 14.65
CA THR A 237 3.76 24.51 13.58
C THR A 237 4.95 24.41 12.61
N THR A 238 5.77 25.46 12.48
CA THR A 238 6.99 25.46 11.66
C THR A 238 8.23 24.98 12.42
N ALA A 239 8.21 25.04 13.76
CA ALA A 239 9.32 24.64 14.62
C ALA A 239 8.77 24.15 15.96
N TRP A 240 8.40 22.86 16.00
CA TRP A 240 7.75 22.27 17.18
C TRP A 240 8.67 22.19 18.39
N THR A 241 9.98 22.03 18.15
CA THR A 241 11.04 22.05 19.15
C THR A 241 12.19 22.94 18.66
N PRO A 242 12.76 23.82 19.50
CA PRO A 242 12.46 24.03 20.92
C PRO A 242 11.11 24.73 21.17
N ILE A 243 10.59 24.62 22.40
CA ILE A 243 9.37 25.34 22.79
C ILE A 243 9.63 26.85 22.92
N ARG A 244 8.57 27.63 22.78
CA ARG A 244 8.50 29.07 23.02
C ARG A 244 7.44 29.32 24.08
N PHE A 245 7.85 29.61 25.31
CA PHE A 245 6.93 29.93 26.41
C PHE A 245 7.48 31.10 27.21
N THR A 246 6.58 32.00 27.62
CA THR A 246 6.92 33.16 28.46
C THR A 246 6.00 33.16 29.67
N HIS A 247 6.61 33.21 30.86
CA HIS A 247 5.84 33.37 32.09
C HIS A 247 5.26 34.79 32.15
N THR A 248 3.94 34.90 32.15
CA THR A 248 3.22 36.18 32.26
C THR A 248 2.65 36.43 33.65
N SER A 249 2.72 35.44 34.54
CA SER A 249 2.27 35.59 35.93
C SER A 249 3.22 36.51 36.70
N GLY A 250 2.66 37.49 37.42
CA GLY A 250 3.44 38.32 38.36
C GLY A 250 4.01 37.54 39.54
N SER A 251 3.63 36.28 39.72
CA SER A 251 4.24 35.36 40.69
C SER A 251 5.48 34.64 40.14
N TYR A 252 5.86 34.86 38.88
CA TYR A 252 7.11 34.33 38.35
C TYR A 252 8.29 35.16 38.88
N PRO A 253 9.27 34.54 39.56
CA PRO A 253 10.43 35.26 40.05
C PRO A 253 11.34 35.65 38.88
N GLY A 254 11.14 36.86 38.36
CA GLY A 254 11.83 37.39 37.17
C GLY A 254 13.27 37.88 37.43
N ASP A 255 13.69 37.98 38.69
CA ASP A 255 14.98 38.57 39.10
C ASP A 255 16.19 37.64 38.92
N HIS A 256 16.10 36.67 37.99
CA HIS A 256 17.19 35.75 37.68
C HIS A 256 17.95 36.23 36.43
N ALA A 257 19.26 36.51 36.58
CA ALA A 257 20.11 36.97 35.48
C ALA A 257 20.26 35.95 34.32
N GLY A 258 19.98 34.66 34.55
CA GLY A 258 20.34 33.57 33.65
C GLY A 258 19.19 32.87 32.88
N ASN A 259 17.94 33.31 33.04
CA ASN A 259 16.74 32.60 32.52
C ASN A 259 16.82 31.07 32.75
N PRO A 260 16.58 30.61 33.98
CA PRO A 260 16.82 29.21 34.34
C PRO A 260 16.04 28.23 33.46
N PRO A 261 16.59 27.04 33.16
CA PRO A 261 15.86 26.02 32.41
C PRO A 261 14.60 25.62 33.17
N CYS A 262 13.56 25.17 32.45
CA CYS A 262 12.26 24.85 33.04
C CYS A 262 12.37 23.89 34.25
N LEU A 263 13.27 22.90 34.16
CA LEU A 263 13.48 21.87 35.18
C LEU A 263 14.07 22.40 36.49
N THR A 264 14.62 23.62 36.52
CA THR A 264 15.05 24.26 37.77
C THR A 264 13.88 24.50 38.71
N CYS A 265 12.70 24.82 38.15
CA CYS A 265 11.49 25.06 38.94
C CYS A 265 10.50 23.90 38.82
N HIS A 266 10.36 23.34 37.61
CA HIS A 266 9.44 22.24 37.33
C HIS A 266 10.08 20.88 37.60
N THR A 267 10.19 20.53 38.88
CA THR A 267 10.73 19.24 39.34
C THR A 267 9.74 18.08 39.24
N SER A 268 8.47 18.38 38.96
CA SER A 268 7.42 17.40 38.65
C SER A 268 6.85 17.67 37.26
N ASN A 269 6.12 16.70 36.70
CA ASN A 269 5.51 16.80 35.38
C ASN A 269 4.25 17.70 35.38
N SER A 270 4.31 18.90 35.94
CA SER A 270 3.18 19.82 36.10
C SER A 270 3.51 21.23 35.66
N GLN A 271 2.61 21.84 34.89
CA GLN A 271 2.70 23.24 34.49
C GLN A 271 2.64 24.21 35.65
N THR A 272 1.79 23.92 36.63
CA THR A 272 1.74 24.73 37.84
C THR A 272 2.55 24.03 38.91
N ILE A 273 3.44 24.79 39.53
CA ILE A 273 4.22 24.35 40.68
C ILE A 273 3.82 25.18 41.89
N ALA A 274 3.80 24.54 43.05
CA ALA A 274 3.76 25.27 44.30
C ALA A 274 5.16 25.83 44.59
N TRP A 275 5.23 27.00 45.23
CA TRP A 275 6.50 27.43 45.79
C TRP A 275 6.87 26.49 46.94
N PRO A 276 8.17 26.14 47.08
CA PRO A 276 8.64 25.30 48.19
C PRO A 276 8.21 25.83 49.56
N ASN A 277 8.31 27.15 49.77
CA ASN A 277 7.94 27.82 51.01
C ASN A 277 6.88 28.89 50.77
N ALA A 278 5.60 28.49 50.84
CA ALA A 278 4.50 29.38 50.48
C ALA A 278 4.35 30.63 51.36
N ALA A 279 4.83 30.58 52.60
CA ALA A 279 4.77 31.69 53.54
C ALA A 279 5.69 32.87 53.17
N TYR A 280 6.68 32.65 52.30
CA TYR A 280 7.65 33.66 51.90
C TYR A 280 7.44 34.16 50.47
N LYS A 281 6.33 33.80 49.82
CA LYS A 281 5.97 34.34 48.50
C LYS A 281 5.71 35.86 48.59
N PRO A 282 6.13 36.67 47.62
CA PRO A 282 6.87 36.35 46.40
C PRO A 282 8.40 36.52 46.53
N ASP A 283 8.91 36.64 47.75
CA ASP A 283 10.32 36.95 48.00
C ASP A 283 11.26 35.76 47.72
N CYS A 284 12.56 36.04 47.63
CA CYS A 284 13.61 35.05 47.35
C CYS A 284 13.55 33.81 48.26
N ALA A 285 13.25 34.01 49.55
CA ALA A 285 13.09 32.95 50.54
C ALA A 285 11.96 31.96 50.21
N GLY A 286 10.99 32.34 49.35
CA GLY A 286 9.97 31.41 48.86
C GLY A 286 10.57 30.15 48.20
N CYS A 287 11.74 30.29 47.57
CA CYS A 287 12.48 29.18 46.99
C CYS A 287 13.77 28.87 47.79
N HIS A 288 14.47 29.91 48.25
CA HIS A 288 15.82 29.81 48.82
C HIS A 288 15.87 29.79 50.35
N ALA A 289 14.75 29.59 51.06
CA ALA A 289 14.78 29.57 52.53
C ALA A 289 15.71 28.49 53.11
N GLY A 290 15.90 27.37 52.42
CA GLY A 290 16.83 26.31 52.81
C GLY A 290 18.31 26.71 52.65
N ASP A 291 18.60 27.68 51.80
CA ASP A 291 19.96 28.16 51.54
C ASP A 291 20.40 29.21 52.58
N TYR A 292 19.47 29.69 53.41
CA TYR A 292 19.73 30.69 54.43
C TYR A 292 20.71 30.17 55.50
N LYS A 293 21.86 30.82 55.63
CA LYS A 293 22.86 30.55 56.66
C LYS A 293 22.78 31.62 57.76
N PRO A 294 22.32 31.32 58.98
CA PRO A 294 22.22 32.33 60.04
C PRO A 294 23.57 32.90 60.49
N GLY A 295 24.66 32.12 60.38
CA GLY A 295 26.00 32.47 60.88
C GLY A 295 26.49 33.86 60.47
N PRO A 296 26.58 34.15 59.16
CA PRO A 296 26.94 35.47 58.63
C PRO A 296 25.99 36.62 59.04
N HIS A 297 24.75 36.32 59.46
CA HIS A 297 23.66 37.28 59.64
C HIS A 297 23.44 37.69 61.10
N LYS A 298 24.50 38.11 61.80
CA LYS A 298 24.40 38.64 63.17
C LYS A 298 23.66 39.99 63.22
N LYS A 299 22.82 40.15 64.25
CA LYS A 299 21.99 41.33 64.53
C LYS A 299 22.60 42.20 65.64
N TYR A 300 22.90 41.60 66.80
CA TYR A 300 23.65 42.17 67.94
C TYR A 300 24.09 41.01 68.82
N GLY A 301 25.18 41.13 69.59
CA GLY A 301 25.65 40.02 70.44
C GLY A 301 25.68 38.68 69.67
N ASP A 302 25.17 37.59 70.21
CA ASP A 302 25.06 36.33 69.43
C ASP A 302 23.71 36.14 68.72
N THR A 303 22.82 37.13 68.81
CA THR A 303 21.52 37.12 68.13
C THR A 303 21.70 37.31 66.63
N LYS A 304 21.05 36.47 65.84
CA LYS A 304 21.10 36.46 64.38
C LYS A 304 19.72 36.79 63.81
N TYR A 305 19.71 37.32 62.59
CA TYR A 305 18.48 37.42 61.82
C TYR A 305 17.92 36.04 61.51
N THR A 306 16.63 36.00 61.23
CA THR A 306 15.94 34.84 60.68
C THR A 306 15.71 35.03 59.18
N VAL A 307 15.46 33.92 58.47
CA VAL A 307 15.04 33.96 57.06
C VAL A 307 13.75 34.77 56.85
N SER A 308 12.85 34.81 57.85
CA SER A 308 11.62 35.60 57.79
C SER A 308 11.88 37.11 57.80
N GLU A 309 12.90 37.56 58.55
CA GLU A 309 13.33 38.96 58.62
C GLU A 309 14.12 39.38 57.38
N LEU A 310 14.81 38.44 56.71
CA LEU A 310 15.64 38.68 55.52
C LEU A 310 15.10 37.95 54.28
N ARG A 311 13.78 37.91 54.11
CA ARG A 311 13.08 37.11 53.09
C ARG A 311 13.41 37.47 51.65
N ASN A 312 13.78 38.73 51.39
CA ASN A 312 14.22 39.21 50.09
C ASN A 312 15.72 39.00 49.84
N CYS A 313 16.41 38.32 50.76
CA CYS A 313 17.83 38.02 50.71
C CYS A 313 18.75 39.23 50.50
N ALA A 314 18.28 40.47 50.74
CA ALA A 314 19.04 41.71 50.58
C ALA A 314 20.18 41.91 51.60
N GLY A 315 20.48 40.87 52.39
CA GLY A 315 21.56 40.85 53.38
C GLY A 315 21.19 41.53 54.71
N SER A 316 22.05 41.33 55.71
CA SER A 316 21.99 42.06 56.98
C SER A 316 22.86 43.32 56.88
N CYS A 317 22.28 44.43 56.41
CA CYS A 317 23.05 45.66 56.16
C CYS A 317 23.69 46.25 57.42
N HIS A 318 23.17 45.93 58.61
CA HIS A 318 23.65 46.49 59.87
C HIS A 318 23.78 45.42 60.97
N THR A 319 24.79 45.57 61.81
CA THR A 319 24.78 45.05 63.19
C THR A 319 24.51 46.21 64.15
N TYR A 320 23.92 45.92 65.30
CA TYR A 320 23.51 46.87 66.31
C TYR A 320 24.23 46.59 67.62
N THR A 321 24.39 47.63 68.43
CA THR A 321 25.07 47.51 69.73
C THR A 321 24.28 46.69 70.74
N ASN A 322 22.96 46.63 70.63
CA ASN A 322 22.08 45.88 71.53
C ASN A 322 20.71 45.56 70.89
N SER A 323 19.82 44.95 71.68
CA SER A 323 18.49 44.49 71.26
C SER A 323 17.50 45.59 70.87
N THR A 324 17.80 46.87 71.13
CA THR A 324 16.91 47.98 70.74
C THR A 324 16.96 48.27 69.24
N LEU A 325 18.03 47.85 68.55
CA LEU A 325 18.23 48.05 67.11
C LEU A 325 18.20 49.53 66.68
N THR A 326 18.48 50.45 67.61
CA THR A 326 18.46 51.89 67.34
C THR A 326 19.83 52.45 66.98
N THR A 327 20.90 51.86 67.50
CA THR A 327 22.28 52.30 67.27
C THR A 327 23.04 51.26 66.47
N ILE A 328 23.42 51.63 65.24
CA ILE A 328 24.23 50.78 64.36
C ILE A 328 25.64 50.68 64.91
N GLU A 329 26.11 49.46 65.13
CA GLU A 329 27.49 49.14 65.50
C GLU A 329 28.37 49.05 64.25
N LYS A 330 27.91 48.36 63.20
CA LYS A 330 28.64 48.21 61.94
C LYS A 330 27.68 48.15 60.77
N THR A 331 28.00 48.88 59.71
CA THR A 331 27.33 48.77 58.42
C THR A 331 28.09 47.80 57.50
N ARG A 332 27.36 46.94 56.79
CA ARG A 332 27.86 45.93 55.86
C ARG A 332 27.34 46.25 54.46
N ASN A 333 28.23 46.67 53.56
CA ASN A 333 27.91 47.05 52.20
C ASN A 333 28.61 46.07 51.26
N GLY A 334 27.91 45.09 50.69
CA GLY A 334 28.48 44.24 49.64
C GLY A 334 28.01 42.80 49.56
N GLU A 335 27.36 42.27 50.59
CA GLU A 335 26.95 40.86 50.62
C GLU A 335 25.54 40.68 50.03
N HIS A 336 25.38 39.71 49.13
CA HIS A 336 24.13 39.28 48.48
C HIS A 336 23.60 40.17 47.35
N ARG A 337 24.39 40.36 46.30
CA ARG A 337 23.86 40.89 45.02
C ARG A 337 23.09 39.79 44.31
N ALA A 338 21.76 39.94 44.22
CA ALA A 338 20.90 39.03 43.44
C ALA A 338 21.34 38.88 41.97
N SER A 339 22.13 39.83 41.45
CA SER A 339 22.68 39.82 40.09
C SER A 339 23.85 38.84 39.87
N ASP A 340 24.53 38.38 40.92
CA ASP A 340 25.85 37.75 40.77
C ASP A 340 25.78 36.21 40.65
N GLY A 341 24.56 35.64 40.60
CA GLY A 341 24.32 34.22 40.33
C GLY A 341 24.79 33.23 41.40
N GLY A 342 25.46 33.72 42.45
CA GLY A 342 25.87 32.95 43.61
C GLY A 342 25.00 33.27 44.81
N PHE A 343 24.25 32.28 45.26
CA PHE A 343 23.80 32.18 46.66
C PHE A 343 24.67 31.14 47.38
#